data_AF-A0A916Y668-F1
#
_entry.id   AF-A0A916Y668-F1
#
_cell.length_a   1.000
_cell.length_b   1.000
_cell.length_c   1.000
_cell.angle_alpha   90.00
_cell.angle_beta   90.00
_cell.angle_gamma   90.00
#
_symmetry.space_group_name_H-M   'P 1'
#
loop_
_entity.id
_entity.type
_entity.pdbx_description
1 polymer ?
#
loop_
_entity_poly.entity_id
_entity_poly.type
_entity_poly.pdbx_seq_one_letter_code
_entity_poly.pdbx_strand_id
1 'polypeptide(L)'
;MILPETKKGTSTELSSFIPLDSLQNNAVNFLSVYLNDKKKSEIDRIDVRPEKGMVKFTFKSHFYEVQLDGATGELLQIDTRRSDVVEKIHDGSIVDYYLGFQSGTFKLIYTSIMSFALLVFTITGFWLWYGPKKMRKS
;
A
#
# COMPACT_ATOMS: atom_id res chain seq x y z
N MET A 1 -9.66 9.50 -6.79
CA MET A 1 -9.08 9.46 -5.42
C MET A 1 -7.74 8.73 -5.46
N ILE A 2 -6.85 8.94 -4.48
CA ILE A 2 -5.53 8.27 -4.39
C ILE A 2 -5.66 6.83 -3.86
N LEU A 3 -6.65 6.61 -2.99
CA LEU A 3 -7.12 5.31 -2.53
C LEU A 3 -8.53 5.05 -3.06
N PRO A 4 -8.88 3.79 -3.38
CA PRO A 4 -10.25 3.42 -3.72
C PRO A 4 -11.23 3.70 -2.59
N GLU A 5 -12.45 4.09 -2.93
CA GLU A 5 -13.54 4.18 -1.95
C GLU A 5 -13.80 2.83 -1.30
N THR A 6 -14.11 2.82 0.00
CA THR A 6 -14.49 1.59 0.70
C THR A 6 -15.98 1.34 0.53
N LYS A 7 -16.35 0.16 0.02
CA LYS A 7 -17.75 -0.27 -0.08
C LYS A 7 -18.21 -0.99 1.19
N LYS A 8 -19.52 -1.08 1.39
CA LYS A 8 -20.12 -1.81 2.52
C LYS A 8 -20.60 -3.17 2.00
N GLY A 9 -20.28 -4.22 2.73
CA GLY A 9 -20.89 -5.52 2.54
C GLY A 9 -22.22 -5.64 3.28
N THR A 10 -22.80 -6.82 3.17
CA THR A 10 -24.15 -7.19 3.61
C THR A 10 -24.25 -7.45 5.11
N SER A 11 -23.17 -7.93 5.73
CA SER A 11 -23.14 -8.26 7.16
C SER A 11 -21.84 -7.79 7.81
N THR A 12 -21.93 -7.20 9.00
CA THR A 12 -20.77 -6.82 9.82
C THR A 12 -20.38 -7.89 10.84
N GLU A 13 -21.17 -8.95 10.96
CA GLU A 13 -20.91 -10.05 11.89
C GLU A 13 -19.81 -10.95 11.33
N LEU A 14 -18.64 -10.99 12.00
CA LEU A 14 -17.50 -11.75 11.51
C LEU A 14 -17.79 -13.27 11.39
N SER A 15 -18.67 -13.80 12.25
CA SER A 15 -19.09 -15.21 12.18
C SER A 15 -19.90 -15.55 10.93
N SER A 16 -20.47 -14.56 10.25
CA SER A 16 -21.18 -14.75 8.98
C SER A 16 -20.24 -14.78 7.77
N PHE A 17 -18.95 -14.47 7.96
CA PHE A 17 -18.01 -14.41 6.86
C PHE A 17 -17.70 -15.81 6.35
N ILE A 18 -17.62 -15.95 5.03
CA ILE A 18 -17.12 -17.19 4.43
C ILE A 18 -15.61 -17.33 4.70
N PRO A 19 -15.04 -18.55 4.59
CA PRO A 19 -13.62 -18.77 4.85
C PRO A 19 -12.72 -17.85 4.02
N LEU A 20 -11.64 -17.37 4.64
CA LEU A 20 -10.70 -16.44 4.01
C LEU A 20 -10.06 -17.03 2.75
N ASP A 21 -9.82 -18.34 2.72
CA ASP A 21 -9.33 -19.05 1.53
C ASP A 21 -10.32 -18.95 0.36
N SER A 22 -11.62 -19.08 0.61
CA SER A 22 -12.66 -18.89 -0.41
C SER A 22 -12.69 -17.46 -0.94
N LEU A 23 -12.59 -16.47 -0.05
CA LEU A 23 -12.52 -15.05 -0.44
C LEU A 23 -11.26 -14.75 -1.24
N GLN A 24 -10.11 -15.27 -0.84
CA GLN A 24 -8.85 -15.13 -1.56
C GLN A 24 -8.94 -15.73 -2.96
N ASN A 25 -9.48 -16.94 -3.10
CA ASN A 25 -9.68 -17.58 -4.39
C ASN A 25 -10.63 -16.77 -5.29
N ASN A 26 -11.72 -16.24 -4.73
CA ASN A 26 -12.63 -15.34 -5.44
C ASN A 26 -11.92 -14.06 -5.90
N ALA A 27 -11.14 -13.41 -5.03
CA ALA A 27 -10.44 -12.18 -5.35
C ALA A 27 -9.44 -12.36 -6.50
N VAL A 28 -8.65 -13.44 -6.46
CA VAL A 28 -7.71 -13.79 -7.55
C VAL A 28 -8.47 -14.02 -8.85
N ASN A 29 -9.58 -14.77 -8.81
CA ASN A 29 -10.38 -15.06 -10.00
C ASN A 29 -11.00 -13.78 -10.60
N PHE A 30 -11.62 -12.93 -9.77
CA PHE A 30 -12.22 -11.68 -10.24
C PHE A 30 -11.18 -10.76 -10.87
N LEU A 31 -9.99 -10.63 -10.27
CA LEU A 31 -8.93 -9.82 -10.86
C LEU A 31 -8.42 -10.40 -12.18
N SER A 32 -8.18 -11.71 -12.25
CA SER A 32 -7.74 -12.37 -13.49
C SER A 32 -8.74 -12.18 -14.63
N VAL A 33 -10.04 -12.31 -14.35
CA VAL A 33 -11.10 -12.04 -15.33
C VAL A 33 -11.12 -10.57 -15.75
N TYR A 34 -10.99 -9.64 -14.79
CA TYR A 34 -10.98 -8.20 -15.06
C TYR A 34 -9.79 -7.76 -15.93
N LEU A 35 -8.60 -8.32 -15.70
CA LEU A 35 -7.39 -8.00 -16.45
C LEU A 35 -7.24 -8.79 -17.76
N ASN A 36 -8.11 -9.77 -18.01
CA ASN A 36 -7.96 -10.75 -19.09
C ASN A 36 -6.56 -11.42 -19.08
N ASP A 37 -6.03 -11.66 -17.88
CA ASP A 37 -4.70 -12.25 -17.67
C ASP A 37 -4.83 -13.74 -17.34
N LYS A 38 -4.02 -14.56 -18.02
CA LYS A 38 -3.94 -16.01 -17.76
C LYS A 38 -3.08 -16.33 -16.55
N LYS A 39 -2.22 -15.40 -16.12
CA LYS A 39 -1.38 -15.59 -14.93
C LYS A 39 -2.14 -15.18 -13.67
N LYS A 40 -2.12 -16.03 -12.65
CA LYS A 40 -2.67 -15.67 -11.34
C LYS A 40 -1.81 -14.59 -10.70
N SER A 41 -2.44 -13.49 -10.32
CA SER A 41 -1.80 -12.43 -9.55
C SER A 41 -1.56 -12.90 -8.12
N GLU A 42 -0.40 -12.57 -7.57
CA GLU A 42 -0.04 -12.93 -6.20
C GLU A 42 -0.59 -11.88 -5.23
N ILE A 43 -1.21 -12.34 -4.14
CA ILE A 43 -1.69 -11.46 -3.09
C ILE A 43 -0.51 -10.88 -2.31
N ASP A 44 -0.55 -9.58 -2.10
CA ASP A 44 0.40 -8.83 -1.27
C ASP A 44 -0.11 -8.70 0.16
N ARG A 45 -1.38 -8.31 0.33
CA ARG A 45 -1.99 -8.11 1.65
C ARG A 45 -3.49 -8.40 1.60
N ILE A 46 -3.98 -8.95 2.70
CA ILE A 46 -5.39 -9.13 2.99
C ILE A 46 -5.74 -8.24 4.18
N ASP A 47 -6.72 -7.37 4.01
CA ASP A 47 -7.21 -6.43 5.01
C ASP A 47 -8.70 -6.73 5.29
N VAL A 48 -8.98 -7.37 6.41
CA VAL A 48 -10.34 -7.75 6.83
C VAL A 48 -10.95 -6.59 7.61
N ARG A 49 -12.13 -6.12 7.17
CA ARG A 49 -12.83 -4.97 7.75
C ARG A 49 -14.25 -5.35 8.20
N PRO A 50 -14.40 -6.01 9.36
CA PRO A 50 -15.70 -6.45 9.85
C PRO A 50 -16.69 -5.30 10.02
N GLU A 51 -16.21 -4.13 10.45
CA GLU A 51 -17.02 -2.90 10.62
C GLU A 51 -17.60 -2.36 9.32
N LYS A 52 -17.10 -2.83 8.18
CA LYS A 52 -17.62 -2.54 6.83
C LYS A 52 -18.22 -3.77 6.14
N GLY A 53 -18.18 -4.94 6.78
CA GLY A 53 -18.70 -6.18 6.23
C GLY A 53 -17.93 -6.69 5.02
N MET A 54 -16.65 -6.35 4.88
CA MET A 54 -15.90 -6.62 3.65
C MET A 54 -14.46 -7.03 3.91
N VAL A 55 -13.84 -7.63 2.90
CA VAL A 55 -12.41 -7.97 2.88
C VAL A 55 -11.77 -7.37 1.65
N LYS A 56 -10.60 -6.74 1.86
CA LYS A 56 -9.82 -6.07 0.84
C LYS A 56 -8.58 -6.90 0.52
N PHE A 57 -8.33 -7.10 -0.76
CA PHE A 57 -7.19 -7.83 -1.28
C PHE A 57 -6.36 -6.90 -2.15
N THR A 58 -5.06 -6.81 -1.86
CA THR A 58 -4.10 -6.06 -2.68
C THR A 58 -3.13 -7.04 -3.31
N PHE A 59 -2.63 -6.72 -4.49
CA PHE A 59 -1.83 -7.63 -5.29
C PHE A 59 -0.41 -7.09 -5.48
N LYS A 60 0.57 -7.99 -5.52
CA LYS A 60 1.99 -7.61 -5.68
C LYS A 60 2.25 -6.97 -7.04
N SER A 61 1.51 -7.40 -8.05
CA SER A 61 1.56 -6.86 -9.40
C SER A 61 0.36 -5.94 -9.68
N HIS A 62 0.55 -5.02 -10.62
CA HIS A 62 -0.50 -4.19 -11.22
C HIS A 62 -1.20 -3.17 -10.30
N PHE A 63 -0.85 -3.08 -9.01
CA PHE A 63 -1.37 -2.09 -8.08
C PHE A 63 -2.90 -2.06 -7.98
N TYR A 64 -3.56 -3.22 -8.08
CA TYR A 64 -5.01 -3.33 -7.95
C TYR A 64 -5.44 -3.67 -6.52
N GLU A 65 -6.63 -3.20 -6.19
CA GLU A 65 -7.40 -3.57 -5.02
C GLU A 65 -8.66 -4.30 -5.46
N VAL A 66 -8.97 -5.42 -4.82
CA VAL A 66 -10.26 -6.09 -4.93
C VAL A 66 -10.95 -6.05 -3.57
N GLN A 67 -12.17 -5.55 -3.53
CA GLN A 67 -13.02 -5.53 -2.34
C GLN A 67 -14.13 -6.55 -2.52
N LEU A 68 -14.25 -7.47 -1.57
CA LEU A 68 -15.30 -8.49 -1.55
C LEU A 68 -16.19 -8.34 -0.31
N ASP A 69 -17.44 -8.70 -0.46
CA ASP A 69 -18.34 -8.89 0.67
C ASP A 69 -17.85 -10.06 1.54
N GLY A 70 -17.72 -9.83 2.84
CA GLY A 70 -17.21 -10.84 3.76
C GLY A 70 -18.13 -12.07 3.89
N ALA A 71 -19.44 -11.87 3.84
CA ALA A 71 -20.45 -12.90 4.06
C ALA A 71 -20.89 -13.61 2.79
N THR A 72 -20.96 -12.92 1.65
CA THR A 72 -21.39 -13.55 0.38
C THR A 72 -20.21 -13.91 -0.52
N GLY A 73 -19.05 -13.27 -0.35
CA GLY A 73 -17.92 -13.39 -1.26
C GLY A 73 -18.13 -12.72 -2.62
N GLU A 74 -19.19 -11.93 -2.78
CA GLU A 74 -19.49 -11.18 -3.99
C GLU A 74 -18.51 -10.01 -4.17
N LEU A 75 -18.29 -9.65 -5.44
CA LEU A 75 -17.42 -8.53 -5.80
C LEU A 75 -18.11 -7.19 -5.50
N LEU A 76 -17.51 -6.40 -4.62
CA LEU A 76 -17.97 -5.03 -4.33
C LEU A 76 -17.29 -4.00 -5.22
N GLN A 77 -15.97 -4.12 -5.42
CA GLN A 77 -15.21 -3.16 -6.23
C GLN A 77 -13.85 -3.73 -6.68
N ILE A 78 -13.42 -3.33 -7.88
CA ILE A 78 -12.03 -3.43 -8.35
C ILE A 78 -11.56 -2.03 -8.72
N ASP A 79 -10.40 -1.62 -8.21
CA ASP A 79 -9.85 -0.29 -8.53
C ASP A 79 -8.32 -0.25 -8.35
N THR A 80 -7.69 0.78 -8.93
CA THR A 80 -6.25 1.01 -8.86
C THR A 80 -5.85 1.74 -7.57
N ARG A 81 -4.82 1.23 -6.89
CA ARG A 81 -4.21 1.84 -5.69
C ARG A 81 -3.07 2.76 -6.09
N ARG A 82 -3.41 3.96 -6.55
CA ARG A 82 -2.41 4.98 -6.90
C ARG A 82 -1.50 5.33 -5.71
N SER A 83 -2.02 5.24 -4.48
CA SER A 83 -1.24 5.40 -3.25
C SER A 83 -0.02 4.49 -3.17
N ASP A 84 -0.14 3.24 -3.62
CA ASP A 84 0.95 2.26 -3.53
C ASP A 84 2.09 2.63 -4.47
N VAL A 85 1.77 3.22 -5.63
CA VAL A 85 2.78 3.74 -6.55
C VAL A 85 3.54 4.89 -5.90
N VAL A 86 2.82 5.82 -5.28
CA VAL A 86 3.43 6.95 -4.56
C VAL A 86 4.28 6.47 -3.39
N GLU A 87 3.82 5.47 -2.64
CA GLU A 87 4.56 4.84 -1.55
C GLU A 87 5.88 4.24 -2.04
N LYS A 88 5.84 3.46 -3.12
CA LYS A 88 7.04 2.87 -3.73
C LYS A 88 8.02 3.92 -4.27
N ILE A 89 7.51 5.04 -4.77
CA ILE A 89 8.37 6.17 -5.20
C ILE A 89 8.99 6.83 -3.97
N HIS A 90 8.21 7.08 -2.93
CA HIS A 90 8.64 7.75 -1.72
C HIS A 90 9.74 6.98 -0.97
N ASP A 91 9.64 5.66 -0.89
CA ASP A 91 10.63 4.84 -0.21
C ASP A 91 11.74 4.29 -1.14
N GLY A 92 11.69 4.63 -2.44
CA GLY A 92 12.64 4.19 -3.45
C GLY A 92 12.46 2.74 -3.92
N SER A 93 11.54 1.96 -3.35
CA SER A 93 11.30 0.56 -3.75
C SER A 93 10.70 0.39 -5.15
N ILE A 94 10.32 1.48 -5.81
CA ILE A 94 9.96 1.46 -7.23
C ILE A 94 11.13 0.96 -8.09
N VAL A 95 12.37 1.26 -7.71
CA VAL A 95 13.58 0.78 -8.41
C VAL A 95 13.77 -0.72 -8.19
N ASP A 96 13.61 -1.19 -6.95
CA ASP A 96 13.62 -2.63 -6.62
C ASP A 96 12.55 -3.38 -7.44
N TYR A 97 11.35 -2.80 -7.58
CA TYR A 97 10.25 -3.36 -8.37
C TYR A 97 10.58 -3.49 -9.87
N TYR A 98 11.18 -2.48 -10.49
CA TYR A 98 11.53 -2.51 -11.91
C TYR A 98 12.76 -3.39 -12.23
N LEU A 99 13.74 -3.45 -11.33
CA LEU A 99 14.98 -4.19 -11.54
C LEU A 99 14.92 -5.64 -11.02
N GLY A 100 13.83 -6.02 -10.34
CA GLY A 100 13.65 -7.37 -9.82
C GLY A 100 14.63 -7.72 -8.69
N PHE A 101 15.15 -6.71 -7.97
CA PHE A 101 15.99 -6.96 -6.81
C PHE A 101 15.18 -7.64 -5.70
N GLN A 102 15.79 -8.60 -5.01
CA GLN A 102 15.18 -9.19 -3.81
C GLN A 102 14.88 -8.07 -2.82
N SER A 103 13.66 -8.12 -2.28
CA SER A 103 12.96 -6.98 -1.69
C SER A 103 13.79 -6.17 -0.69
N GLY A 104 14.23 -4.98 -1.11
CA GLY A 104 14.52 -3.88 -0.20
C GLY A 104 15.96 -3.40 -0.12
N THR A 105 16.91 -3.96 -0.88
CA THR A 105 18.30 -3.48 -0.85
C THR A 105 18.41 -2.02 -1.31
N PHE A 106 17.81 -1.65 -2.45
CA PHE A 106 17.85 -0.27 -2.91
C PHE A 106 17.07 0.64 -1.97
N LYS A 107 15.85 0.24 -1.57
CA LYS A 107 15.06 0.94 -0.54
C LYS A 107 15.89 1.23 0.71
N LEU A 108 16.61 0.25 1.25
CA LEU A 108 17.40 0.40 2.47
C LEU A 108 18.53 1.42 2.29
N ILE A 109 19.28 1.32 1.19
CA ILE A 109 20.35 2.27 0.86
C ILE A 109 19.78 3.68 0.69
N TYR A 110 18.74 3.82 -0.13
CA TYR A 110 18.09 5.08 -0.41
C TYR A 110 17.57 5.75 0.86
N THR A 111 16.76 5.04 1.65
CA THR A 111 16.18 5.57 2.89
C THR A 111 17.24 5.91 3.94
N SER A 112 18.33 5.15 4.02
CA SER A 112 19.45 5.46 4.93
C SER A 112 20.16 6.75 4.55
N ILE A 113 20.50 6.93 3.26
CA ILE A 113 21.15 8.15 2.76
C ILE A 113 20.23 9.36 2.93
N MET A 114 18.94 9.24 2.59
CA MET A 114 17.97 10.32 2.74
C MET A 114 17.75 10.72 4.21
N SER A 115 17.66 9.74 5.12
CA SER A 115 17.52 10.00 6.55
C SER A 115 18.75 10.73 7.11
N PHE A 116 19.96 10.31 6.70
CA PHE A 116 21.19 10.98 7.11
C PHE A 116 21.29 12.40 6.55
N ALA A 117 20.97 12.60 5.27
CA ALA A 117 20.93 13.93 4.66
C ALA A 117 19.93 14.85 5.36
N LEU A 118 18.72 14.35 5.66
CA LEU A 118 17.71 15.11 6.40
C LEU A 118 18.20 15.51 7.79
N LEU A 119 18.89 14.61 8.51
CA LEU A 119 19.50 14.92 9.80
C LEU A 119 20.53 16.03 9.68
N VAL A 120 21.45 15.94 8.71
CA VAL A 120 22.47 16.97 8.46
C VAL A 120 21.84 18.32 8.10
N PHE A 121 20.84 18.34 7.22
CA PHE A 121 20.14 19.57 6.85
C PHE A 121 19.34 20.15 8.00
N THR A 122 18.76 19.32 8.86
CA THR A 122 18.07 19.77 10.07
C THR A 122 19.04 20.45 11.02
N ILE A 123 20.17 19.80 11.34
CA ILE A 123 21.20 20.36 12.23
C ILE A 123 21.77 21.66 11.67
N THR A 124 22.16 21.67 10.40
CA THR A 124 22.74 22.87 9.75
C THR A 124 21.70 23.98 9.59
N GLY A 125 20.44 23.65 9.28
CA GLY A 125 19.34 24.60 9.23
C GLY A 125 19.06 25.27 10.58
N PHE A 126 19.02 24.49 11.67
CA PHE A 126 18.90 25.04 13.03
C PHE A 126 20.09 25.94 13.39
N TRP A 127 21.30 25.54 13.01
CA TRP A 127 22.51 26.34 13.22
C TRP A 127 22.41 27.71 12.51
N LEU A 128 22.02 27.72 11.23
CA LEU A 128 21.84 28.94 10.44
C LEU A 128 20.71 29.82 10.99
N TRP A 129 19.66 29.23 11.55
CA TRP A 129 18.56 29.98 12.17
C TRP A 129 18.96 30.61 13.52
N TYR A 130 19.74 29.89 14.34
CA TYR A 130 20.15 30.36 15.67
C TYR A 130 21.39 31.28 15.62
N GLY A 131 22.35 31.02 14.74
CA GLY A 131 23.63 31.74 14.65
C GLY A 131 23.49 33.26 14.62
N PRO A 132 22.70 33.85 13.70
CA PRO A 132 22.50 35.30 13.61
C PRO A 132 21.87 35.91 14.88
N LYS A 133 21.01 35.16 15.58
CA LYS A 133 20.38 35.62 16.82
C LYS A 133 21.39 35.75 17.96
N LYS A 134 22.38 34.85 18.01
CA LYS A 134 23.49 34.93 18.98
C LYS A 134 24.43 36.10 18.64
N MET A 135 24.77 36.26 17.35
CA MET A 135 25.69 37.31 16.91
C MET A 135 25.13 38.73 17.13
N ARG A 136 23.82 38.93 17.00
CA ARG A 136 23.16 40.23 17.25
C ARG A 136 22.99 40.58 18.73
N LYS A 137 23.21 39.62 19.65
CA LYS A 137 23.14 39.81 21.10
C LYS A 137 24.52 40.02 21.74
N SER A 138 25.60 39.84 20.96
CA SER A 138 26.97 40.19 21.34
C SER A 138 27.33 41.56 20.78
#